data_AF-A0A941VPQ3-F1
#
_entry.id   AF-A0A941VPQ3-F1
#
_cell.length_a   1.000
_cell.length_b   1.000
_cell.length_c   1.000
_cell.angle_alpha   90.00
_cell.angle_beta   90.00
_cell.angle_gamma   90.00
#
_symmetry.space_group_name_H-M   'P 1'
#
loop_
_entity.id
_entity.type
_entity.pdbx_description
1 polymer ?
#
loop_
_entity_poly.entity_id
_entity_poly.type
_entity_poly.pdbx_seq_one_letter_code
_entity_poly.pdbx_strand_id
1 'polypeptide(L)'
;MADQVRRVLAVGVVLVLALILCPGIAMSQAPIKIGLIDVYSGAGAAFGKQCLNGWQMAVDEFNAKGGLKGRKIEILTRDDKFKPDEGLAHARELLLKEKVDFLGGTTNSSVALAIGEFAKARKKLFMVSISRSHRITGDKGHRYIFRGCPSA
;
A
#
# COMPACT_ATOMS: atom_id res chain seq x y z
N MET A 1 55.97 -16.65 -25.65
CA MET A 1 55.07 -17.24 -24.63
C MET A 1 54.95 -16.39 -23.36
N ALA A 2 56.04 -15.98 -22.72
CA ALA A 2 55.99 -15.22 -21.45
C ALA A 2 55.19 -13.90 -21.51
N ASP A 3 55.21 -13.21 -22.65
CA ASP A 3 54.55 -11.91 -22.82
C ASP A 3 53.02 -12.03 -22.97
N GLN A 4 52.55 -13.14 -23.55
CA GLN A 4 51.12 -13.45 -23.60
C GLN A 4 50.57 -13.78 -22.21
N VAL A 5 51.33 -14.54 -21.41
CA VAL A 5 50.92 -14.91 -20.04
C VAL A 5 50.81 -13.66 -19.15
N ARG A 6 51.73 -12.70 -19.28
CA ARG A 6 51.65 -11.40 -18.57
C ARG A 6 50.43 -10.58 -18.98
N ARG A 7 50.08 -10.55 -20.26
CA ARG A 7 48.89 -9.82 -20.75
C ARG A 7 47.59 -10.46 -20.25
N VAL A 8 47.52 -11.79 -20.23
CA VAL A 8 46.35 -12.51 -19.71
C VAL A 8 46.19 -12.31 -18.20
N LEU A 9 47.28 -12.31 -17.44
CA LEU A 9 47.27 -12.01 -16.01
C LEU A 9 46.85 -10.57 -15.71
N ALA A 10 47.35 -9.60 -16.48
CA ALA A 10 46.97 -8.19 -16.32
C ALA A 10 45.48 -7.94 -16.61
N VAL A 11 44.93 -8.55 -17.67
CA VAL A 11 43.50 -8.47 -18.00
C VAL A 11 42.63 -9.14 -16.93
N GLY A 12 43.08 -10.28 -16.38
CA GLY A 12 42.39 -10.96 -15.29
C GLY A 12 42.31 -10.13 -14.01
N VAL A 13 43.40 -9.43 -13.65
CA VAL A 13 43.45 -8.55 -12.46
C VAL A 13 42.52 -7.34 -12.62
N VAL A 14 42.46 -6.74 -13.82
CA VAL A 14 41.55 -5.61 -14.11
C VAL A 14 40.08 -6.03 -14.03
N LEU A 15 39.74 -7.22 -14.50
CA LEU A 15 38.39 -7.78 -14.42
C LEU A 15 37.94 -8.06 -12.97
N VAL A 16 38.85 -8.56 -12.11
CA VAL A 16 38.56 -8.79 -10.70
C VAL A 16 38.42 -7.47 -9.93
N LEU A 17 39.26 -6.47 -10.22
CA LEU A 17 39.12 -5.13 -9.62
C LEU A 17 37.83 -4.43 -10.05
N ALA A 18 37.38 -4.59 -11.30
CA ALA A 18 36.10 -4.04 -11.77
C ALA A 18 34.89 -4.62 -11.02
N LEU A 19 34.95 -5.89 -10.58
CA LEU A 19 33.89 -6.54 -9.78
C LEU A 19 33.84 -6.05 -8.33
N ILE A 20 34.97 -5.61 -7.76
CA ILE A 20 35.06 -5.10 -6.38
C ILE A 20 34.59 -3.63 -6.30
N LEU A 21 34.71 -2.88 -7.41
CA LEU A 21 34.36 -1.47 -7.51
C LEU A 21 32.93 -1.19 -7.99
N CYS A 22 32.11 -2.20 -8.26
CA CYS A 22 30.68 -2.01 -8.43
C CYS A 22 30.04 -1.84 -7.03
N PRO A 23 29.66 -0.62 -6.60
CA PRO A 23 28.79 -0.49 -5.44
C PRO A 23 27.56 -1.35 -5.73
N GLY A 24 27.30 -2.34 -4.88
CA GLY A 24 26.20 -3.27 -5.07
C GLY A 24 24.95 -2.47 -5.39
N ILE A 25 24.38 -2.69 -6.57
CA ILE A 25 23.13 -2.07 -7.00
C ILE A 25 22.14 -2.39 -5.89
N ALA A 26 21.79 -1.38 -5.09
CA ALA A 26 20.78 -1.53 -4.07
C ALA A 26 19.48 -1.84 -4.81
N MET A 27 19.15 -3.13 -4.93
CA MET A 27 17.88 -3.58 -5.47
C MET A 27 16.81 -2.95 -4.59
N SER A 28 16.14 -1.92 -5.13
CA SER A 28 15.01 -1.29 -4.47
C SER A 28 14.02 -2.38 -4.07
N GLN A 29 13.77 -2.53 -2.77
CA GLN A 29 12.79 -3.48 -2.28
C GLN A 29 11.40 -3.12 -2.80
N ALA A 30 10.55 -4.13 -2.99
CA ALA A 30 9.19 -3.91 -3.46
C ALA A 30 8.41 -2.94 -2.54
N PRO A 31 7.60 -2.04 -3.11
CA PRO A 31 6.86 -1.06 -2.32
C PRO A 31 5.87 -1.75 -1.38
N ILE A 32 5.47 -1.02 -0.34
CA ILE A 32 4.34 -1.37 0.51
C ILE A 32 3.08 -0.83 -0.19
N LYS A 33 2.18 -1.71 -0.59
CA LYS A 33 0.98 -1.33 -1.37
C LYS A 33 -0.23 -1.16 -0.47
N ILE A 34 -0.91 -0.02 -0.59
CA ILE A 34 -2.16 0.29 0.12
C ILE A 34 -3.29 0.34 -0.89
N GLY A 35 -4.30 -0.50 -0.68
CA GLY A 35 -5.55 -0.41 -1.44
C GLY A 35 -6.52 0.57 -0.78
N LEU A 36 -6.69 1.76 -1.34
CA LEU A 36 -7.55 2.80 -0.78
C LEU A 36 -8.90 2.82 -1.51
N ILE A 37 -9.97 2.49 -0.79
CA ILE A 37 -11.34 2.43 -1.34
C ILE A 37 -12.14 3.54 -0.67
N ASP A 38 -12.61 4.51 -1.44
CA ASP A 38 -13.45 5.59 -0.92
C ASP A 38 -14.38 6.11 -2.01
N VAL A 39 -15.18 7.12 -1.69
CA VAL A 39 -16.08 7.77 -2.64
C VAL A 39 -15.37 8.87 -3.43
N TYR A 40 -15.13 8.66 -4.72
CA TYR A 40 -14.45 9.64 -5.57
C TYR A 40 -15.37 10.30 -6.60
N SER A 41 -16.57 9.76 -6.79
CA SER A 41 -17.62 10.32 -7.64
C SER A 41 -18.96 10.50 -6.90
N GLY A 42 -19.87 11.25 -7.51
CA GLY A 42 -21.20 11.51 -6.95
C GLY A 42 -21.18 12.44 -5.72
N ALA A 43 -22.26 12.39 -4.94
CA ALA A 43 -22.51 13.34 -3.84
C ALA A 43 -21.45 13.28 -2.71
N GLY A 44 -20.77 12.13 -2.54
CA GLY A 44 -19.75 11.96 -1.51
C GLY A 44 -18.33 12.36 -1.94
N ALA A 45 -18.11 12.70 -3.21
CA ALA A 45 -16.76 12.86 -3.79
C ALA A 45 -15.86 13.84 -3.05
N ALA A 46 -16.42 14.91 -2.48
CA ALA A 46 -15.66 15.89 -1.72
C ALA A 46 -14.97 15.24 -0.51
N PHE A 47 -15.66 14.36 0.23
CA PHE A 47 -15.12 13.68 1.39
C PHE A 47 -13.99 12.71 1.02
N GLY A 48 -14.21 11.86 0.01
CA GLY A 48 -13.20 10.89 -0.40
C GLY A 48 -11.96 11.57 -1.01
N LYS A 49 -12.11 12.67 -1.75
CA LYS A 49 -10.97 13.46 -2.25
C LYS A 49 -10.17 14.09 -1.12
N GLN A 50 -10.83 14.65 -0.09
CA GLN A 50 -10.15 15.18 1.09
C GLN A 50 -9.39 14.07 1.83
N CYS A 51 -10.00 12.90 2.00
CA CYS A 51 -9.33 11.74 2.60
C CYS A 51 -8.12 11.29 1.77
N LEU A 52 -8.27 11.15 0.45
CA LEU A 52 -7.18 10.78 -0.46
C LEU A 52 -6.01 11.77 -0.37
N ASN A 53 -6.29 13.07 -0.34
CA ASN A 53 -5.25 14.09 -0.18
C ASN A 53 -4.48 13.90 1.14
N GLY A 54 -5.18 13.64 2.26
CA GLY A 54 -4.54 13.36 3.55
C GLY A 54 -3.66 12.10 3.52
N TRP A 55 -4.15 11.02 2.90
CA TRP A 55 -3.36 9.80 2.68
C TRP A 55 -2.11 10.08 1.84
N GLN A 56 -2.27 10.80 0.73
CA GLN A 56 -1.17 11.11 -0.17
C GLN A 56 -0.11 11.99 0.51
N MET A 57 -0.53 13.03 1.24
CA MET A 57 0.40 13.88 2.00
C MET A 57 1.23 13.08 3.01
N ALA A 58 0.60 12.19 3.77
CA ALA A 58 1.31 11.34 4.73
C ALA A 58 2.27 10.36 4.05
N VAL A 59 1.86 9.77 2.92
CA VAL A 59 2.70 8.88 2.12
C VAL A 59 3.87 9.60 1.49
N ASP A 60 3.66 10.81 0.97
CA ASP A 60 4.71 11.63 0.38
C ASP A 60 5.76 12.01 1.42
N GLU A 61 5.33 12.44 2.61
CA GLU A 61 6.24 12.73 3.73
C GLU A 61 7.04 11.48 4.15
N PHE A 62 6.37 10.33 4.29
CA PHE A 62 7.01 9.06 4.64
C PHE A 62 8.03 8.62 3.58
N ASN A 63 7.67 8.73 2.30
CA ASN A 63 8.53 8.36 1.18
C ASN A 63 9.71 9.33 1.01
N ALA A 64 9.51 10.62 1.29
CA ALA A 64 10.57 11.63 1.29
C ALA A 64 11.61 11.38 2.39
N LYS A 65 11.19 10.83 3.54
CA LYS A 65 12.07 10.37 4.63
C LYS A 65 12.81 9.06 4.34
N GLY A 66 12.69 8.51 3.13
CA GLY A 66 13.36 7.27 2.71
C GLY A 66 12.55 6.00 2.95
N GLY A 67 11.33 6.10 3.45
CA GLY A 67 10.43 4.98 3.70
C GLY A 67 10.91 4.01 4.78
N LEU A 68 10.34 2.80 4.81
CA LEU A 68 10.72 1.77 5.79
C LEU A 68 11.82 0.89 5.23
N LYS A 69 13.06 1.07 5.72
CA LYS A 69 14.24 0.32 5.23
C LYS A 69 14.39 0.43 3.69
N GLY A 70 14.09 1.60 3.12
CA GLY A 70 14.10 1.83 1.68
C GLY A 70 12.83 1.42 0.94
N ARG A 71 11.86 0.77 1.59
CA ARG A 71 10.55 0.45 1.00
C ARG A 71 9.64 1.68 1.05
N LYS A 72 9.28 2.18 -0.12
CA LYS A 72 8.28 3.25 -0.29
C LYS A 72 6.87 2.69 -0.22
N ILE A 73 5.90 3.54 0.11
CA ILE A 73 4.48 3.24 0.02
C ILE A 73 3.94 3.64 -1.35
N GLU A 74 3.08 2.81 -1.92
CA GLU A 74 2.30 3.05 -3.14
C GLU A 74 0.80 2.92 -2.81
N ILE A 75 -0.01 3.92 -3.20
CA ILE A 75 -1.46 3.90 -3.01
C ILE A 75 -2.14 3.50 -4.33
N LEU A 76 -3.04 2.52 -4.28
CA LEU A 76 -3.91 2.13 -5.37
C LEU A 76 -5.35 2.46 -4.99
N THR A 77 -6.00 3.35 -5.75
CA THR A 77 -7.33 3.87 -5.42
C THR A 77 -8.45 3.17 -6.17
N ARG A 78 -9.63 3.03 -5.56
CA ARG A 78 -10.87 2.58 -6.21
C ARG A 78 -12.08 3.35 -5.67
N ASP A 79 -13.03 3.67 -6.56
CA ASP A 79 -14.23 4.43 -6.24
C ASP A 79 -15.40 3.51 -5.87
N ASP A 80 -15.83 3.53 -4.62
CA ASP A 80 -16.95 2.70 -4.16
C ASP A 80 -18.34 3.26 -4.52
N LYS A 81 -18.42 4.52 -4.98
CA LYS A 81 -19.67 5.20 -5.34
C LYS A 81 -20.76 5.13 -4.25
N PHE A 82 -20.38 5.00 -2.98
CA PHE A 82 -21.27 4.72 -1.86
C PHE A 82 -22.10 3.42 -1.95
N LYS A 83 -21.62 2.44 -2.70
CA LYS A 83 -22.28 1.15 -2.87
C LYS A 83 -21.45 0.03 -2.23
N PRO A 84 -22.00 -0.73 -1.25
CA PRO A 84 -21.29 -1.83 -0.62
C PRO A 84 -20.78 -2.88 -1.60
N ASP A 85 -21.56 -3.19 -2.63
CA ASP A 85 -21.17 -4.20 -3.64
C ASP A 85 -19.96 -3.78 -4.46
N GLU A 86 -19.89 -2.49 -4.87
CA GLU A 86 -18.74 -1.92 -5.58
C GLU A 86 -17.50 -1.91 -4.68
N GLY A 87 -17.63 -1.43 -3.43
CA GLY A 87 -16.53 -1.42 -2.49
C GLY A 87 -15.98 -2.82 -2.18
N LEU A 88 -16.86 -3.82 -2.04
CA LEU A 88 -16.46 -5.21 -1.84
C LEU A 88 -15.80 -5.81 -3.08
N ALA A 89 -16.29 -5.51 -4.29
CA ALA A 89 -15.66 -5.92 -5.54
C ALA A 89 -14.24 -5.35 -5.66
N HIS A 90 -14.06 -4.07 -5.36
CA HIS A 90 -12.76 -3.41 -5.36
C HIS A 90 -11.82 -3.94 -4.28
N ALA A 91 -12.32 -4.26 -3.08
CA ALA A 91 -11.51 -4.89 -2.05
C ALA A 91 -10.97 -6.26 -2.51
N ARG A 92 -11.78 -7.06 -3.21
CA ARG A 92 -11.36 -8.34 -3.80
C ARG A 92 -10.30 -8.11 -4.87
N GLU A 93 -10.51 -7.17 -5.78
CA GLU A 93 -9.54 -6.82 -6.82
C GLU A 93 -8.19 -6.43 -6.21
N LEU A 94 -8.19 -5.48 -5.27
CA LEU A 94 -6.97 -4.95 -4.66
C LEU A 94 -6.20 -6.03 -3.87
N LEU A 95 -6.88 -6.84 -3.06
CA LEU A 95 -6.19 -7.88 -2.28
C LEU A 95 -5.78 -9.09 -3.11
N LEU A 96 -6.64 -9.55 -4.03
CA LEU A 96 -6.42 -10.82 -4.72
C LEU A 96 -5.63 -10.66 -6.02
N LYS A 97 -5.83 -9.57 -6.77
CA LYS A 97 -5.16 -9.30 -8.04
C LYS A 97 -3.95 -8.37 -7.85
N GLU A 98 -4.16 -7.19 -7.27
CA GLU A 98 -3.10 -6.18 -7.11
C GLU A 98 -2.12 -6.49 -5.95
N LYS A 99 -2.48 -7.46 -5.11
CA LYS A 99 -1.69 -7.95 -3.96
C LYS A 99 -1.31 -6.84 -2.99
N VAL A 100 -2.25 -5.93 -2.68
CA VAL A 100 -1.99 -4.89 -1.68
C VAL A 100 -1.70 -5.51 -0.30
N ASP A 101 -0.84 -4.84 0.47
CA ASP A 101 -0.46 -5.31 1.81
C ASP A 101 -1.62 -5.18 2.79
N PHE A 102 -2.34 -4.04 2.72
CA PHE A 102 -3.53 -3.75 3.51
C PHE A 102 -4.50 -2.82 2.78
N LEU A 103 -5.71 -2.70 3.34
CA LEU A 103 -6.78 -1.84 2.82
C LEU A 103 -6.95 -0.58 3.68
N GLY A 104 -7.37 0.51 3.06
CA GLY A 104 -7.74 1.78 3.70
C GLY A 104 -9.03 2.35 3.14
N GLY A 105 -9.59 3.36 3.82
CA GLY A 105 -10.91 3.93 3.50
C GLY A 105 -12.00 3.34 4.39
N THR A 106 -13.28 3.69 4.34
CA THR A 106 -14.05 4.55 3.45
C THR A 106 -14.88 5.53 4.29
N THR A 107 -15.55 6.46 3.62
CA THR A 107 -16.52 7.39 4.18
C THR A 107 -17.87 6.75 4.54
N ASN A 108 -18.29 5.69 3.83
CA ASN A 108 -19.60 5.08 4.04
C ASN A 108 -19.56 3.87 4.98
N SER A 109 -20.35 3.93 6.06
CA SER A 109 -20.38 2.87 7.07
C SER A 109 -20.87 1.51 6.55
N SER A 110 -21.81 1.47 5.59
CA SER A 110 -22.26 0.18 5.03
C SER A 110 -21.18 -0.47 4.17
N VAL A 111 -20.42 0.33 3.43
CA VAL A 111 -19.26 -0.11 2.66
C VAL A 111 -18.15 -0.58 3.61
N ALA A 112 -17.86 0.18 4.68
CA ALA A 112 -16.86 -0.20 5.67
C ALA A 112 -17.18 -1.54 6.35
N LEU A 113 -18.44 -1.82 6.68
CA LEU A 113 -18.85 -3.11 7.24
C LEU A 113 -18.64 -4.26 6.25
N ALA A 114 -18.98 -4.08 4.97
CA ALA A 114 -18.78 -5.09 3.93
C ALA A 114 -17.29 -5.39 3.70
N ILE A 115 -16.46 -4.35 3.58
CA ILE A 115 -15.01 -4.51 3.44
C ILE A 115 -14.39 -5.13 4.69
N GLY A 116 -14.84 -4.71 5.88
CA GLY A 116 -14.36 -5.24 7.16
C GLY A 116 -14.57 -6.74 7.29
N GLU A 117 -15.77 -7.23 6.96
CA GLU A 117 -16.06 -8.67 6.98
C GLU A 117 -15.17 -9.46 6.01
N PHE A 118 -14.95 -8.94 4.80
CA PHE A 118 -14.02 -9.53 3.83
C PHE A 118 -12.56 -9.52 4.31
N ALA A 119 -12.10 -8.40 4.88
CA ALA A 119 -10.77 -8.24 5.42
C ALA A 119 -10.52 -9.18 6.61
N LYS A 120 -11.52 -9.36 7.48
CA LYS A 120 -11.52 -10.33 8.59
C LYS A 120 -11.27 -11.75 8.08
N ALA A 121 -12.03 -12.20 7.08
CA ALA A 121 -11.90 -13.53 6.50
C ALA A 121 -10.50 -13.79 5.91
N ARG A 122 -9.81 -12.74 5.46
CA ARG A 122 -8.46 -12.81 4.88
C ARG A 122 -7.33 -12.43 5.84
N LYS A 123 -7.65 -12.11 7.11
CA LYS A 123 -6.67 -11.67 8.11
C LYS A 123 -5.84 -10.47 7.63
N LYS A 124 -6.50 -9.56 6.90
CA LYS A 124 -5.87 -8.37 6.31
C LYS A 124 -6.30 -7.13 7.06
N LEU A 125 -5.32 -6.27 7.37
CA LEU A 125 -5.57 -4.98 8.00
C LEU A 125 -6.48 -4.12 7.11
N PHE A 126 -7.47 -3.50 7.74
CA PHE A 126 -8.33 -2.50 7.16
C PHE A 126 -8.38 -1.26 8.07
N MET A 127 -7.85 -0.14 7.56
CA MET A 127 -7.82 1.14 8.27
C MET A 127 -8.93 2.07 7.78
N VAL A 128 -9.92 2.28 8.64
CA VAL A 128 -11.10 3.08 8.34
C VAL A 128 -10.81 4.58 8.47
N SER A 129 -11.10 5.32 7.40
CA SER A 129 -10.93 6.79 7.34
C SER A 129 -11.95 7.51 8.24
N ILE A 130 -13.20 7.65 7.78
CA ILE A 130 -14.18 8.53 8.44
C ILE A 130 -15.55 7.88 8.73
N SER A 131 -15.76 6.60 8.38
CA SER A 131 -17.02 5.90 8.70
C SER A 131 -17.25 5.80 10.21
N ARG A 132 -18.39 6.30 10.69
CA ARG A 132 -18.65 6.53 12.13
C ARG A 132 -19.51 5.49 12.83
N SER A 133 -20.13 4.55 12.13
CA SER A 133 -21.03 3.58 12.79
C SER A 133 -20.31 2.83 13.91
N HIS A 134 -20.89 2.84 15.12
CA HIS A 134 -20.36 2.11 16.28
C HIS A 134 -20.08 0.64 15.96
N ARG A 135 -20.91 0.03 15.11
CA ARG A 135 -20.81 -1.38 14.71
C ARG A 135 -19.44 -1.74 14.12
N ILE A 136 -18.74 -0.80 13.48
CA ILE A 136 -17.45 -1.04 12.80
C ILE A 136 -16.38 -1.55 13.78
N THR A 137 -16.30 -0.96 14.98
CA THR A 137 -15.36 -1.38 16.03
C THR A 137 -16.05 -1.95 17.27
N GLY A 138 -17.38 -1.92 17.33
CA GLY A 138 -18.22 -2.57 18.34
C GLY A 138 -18.64 -3.96 17.87
N ASP A 139 -19.94 -4.16 17.61
CA ASP A 139 -20.54 -5.47 17.28
C ASP A 139 -19.84 -6.25 16.15
N LYS A 140 -19.34 -5.55 15.14
CA LYS A 140 -18.63 -6.14 13.99
C LYS A 140 -17.12 -5.88 14.06
N GLY A 141 -16.62 -5.33 15.17
CA GLY A 141 -15.21 -5.15 15.43
C GLY A 141 -14.45 -6.48 15.42
N HIS A 142 -13.20 -6.42 14.95
CA HIS A 142 -12.30 -7.57 14.94
C HIS A 142 -10.83 -7.11 14.92
N ARG A 143 -9.91 -8.04 15.18
CA ARG A 143 -8.45 -7.78 15.26
C ARG A 143 -7.83 -7.09 14.02
N TYR A 144 -8.53 -7.07 12.90
CA TYR A 144 -8.00 -6.55 11.63
C TYR A 144 -8.65 -5.25 11.17
N ILE A 145 -9.54 -4.64 11.96
CA ILE A 145 -10.17 -3.37 11.64
C ILE A 145 -9.82 -2.31 12.68
N PHE A 146 -9.33 -1.18 12.20
CA PHE A 146 -8.99 -0.01 13.02
C PHE A 146 -9.60 1.22 12.36
N ARG A 147 -9.76 2.30 13.13
CA ARG A 147 -10.27 3.56 12.60
C ARG A 147 -9.64 4.76 13.28
N GLY A 148 -9.45 5.83 12.52
CA GLY A 148 -8.92 7.09 13.05
C GLY A 148 -10.00 7.98 13.68
N CYS A 149 -11.27 7.78 13.33
CA CYS A 149 -12.39 8.64 13.75
C CYS A 149 -13.19 8.05 14.94
N PRO A 150 -13.68 8.88 15.89
CA PRO A 150 -14.55 8.43 17.00
C PRO A 150 -15.89 7.86 16.52
N SER A 151 -16.52 6.99 17.33
CA SER A 151 -17.89 6.49 17.04
C SER A 151 -18.90 7.63 17.09
N ALA A 152 -19.89 7.55 16.20
CA ALA A 152 -21.17 8.18 16.43
C ALA A 152 -21.97 7.33 17.43
#